data_AF-A0A920G6V5-F1
#
_entry.id   AF-A0A920G6V5-F1
#
_cell.length_a   1.000
_cell.length_b   1.000
_cell.length_c   1.000
_cell.angle_alpha   90.00
_cell.angle_beta   90.00
_cell.angle_gamma   90.00
#
_symmetry.space_group_name_H-M   'P 1'
#
loop_
_entity.id
_entity.type
_entity.pdbx_description
1 polymer ?
#
loop_
_entity_poly.entity_id
_entity_poly.type
_entity_poly.pdbx_seq_one_letter_code
_entity_poly.pdbx_strand_id
1 'polypeptide(L)'
;MRLYIIRHAETEYNKLGLIQGSEVDSELNEVGRKQSELFYDFYKELNIEKIYVSGLKRTLQTVNRFIDNGIPYEKINDFNEISWGVNQGKNDDLEEYKSLN
;
A
#
# COMPACT_ATOMS: atom_id res chain seq x y z
N MET A 1 19.60 13.57 6.57
CA MET A 1 18.33 13.07 6.02
C MET A 1 18.36 11.54 6.06
N ARG A 2 17.29 10.90 6.54
CA ARG A 2 17.11 9.45 6.49
C ARG A 2 15.76 9.14 5.85
N LEU A 3 15.76 8.26 4.86
CA LEU A 3 14.56 7.87 4.13
C LEU A 3 14.19 6.44 4.52
N TYR A 4 12.92 6.23 4.85
CA TYR A 4 12.33 4.90 5.07
C TYR A 4 11.29 4.66 3.98
N ILE A 5 11.36 3.50 3.34
CA ILE A 5 10.43 3.10 2.28
C ILE A 5 9.71 1.85 2.75
N ILE A 6 8.38 1.89 2.71
CA ILE A 6 7.52 0.78 3.10
C ILE A 6 6.53 0.50 1.99
N ARG A 7 6.14 -0.76 1.83
CA ARG A 7 4.97 -1.13 1.03
C ARG A 7 3.71 -0.95 1.87
N HIS A 8 2.57 -0.69 1.23
CA HIS A 8 1.28 -0.73 1.91
C HIS A 8 1.02 -2.12 2.52
N ALA A 9 0.22 -2.14 3.58
CA ALA A 9 -0.25 -3.36 4.21
C ALA A 9 -1.27 -4.12 3.32
N GLU A 10 -1.64 -5.33 3.72
CA GLU A 10 -2.43 -6.26 2.92
C GLU A 10 -3.83 -5.73 2.55
N THR A 11 -4.24 -6.02 1.31
CA THR A 11 -5.61 -5.86 0.80
C THR A 11 -6.18 -7.21 0.38
N GLU A 12 -7.50 -7.28 0.11
CA GLU A 12 -8.09 -8.52 -0.42
C GLU A 12 -7.49 -8.94 -1.76
N TYR A 13 -7.02 -8.02 -2.60
CA TYR A 13 -6.34 -8.37 -3.86
C TYR A 13 -5.04 -9.13 -3.59
N ASN A 14 -4.25 -8.67 -2.62
CA ASN A 14 -2.99 -9.33 -2.28
C ASN A 14 -3.24 -10.73 -1.71
N LYS A 15 -4.24 -10.85 -0.83
CA LYS A 15 -4.65 -12.14 -0.25
C LYS A 15 -5.10 -13.15 -1.31
N LEU A 16 -5.77 -12.68 -2.36
CA LEU A 16 -6.27 -13.51 -3.45
C LEU A 16 -5.26 -13.73 -4.58
N GLY A 17 -4.04 -13.17 -4.50
CA GLY A 17 -3.05 -13.25 -5.58
C GLY A 17 -3.51 -12.53 -6.85
N LEU A 18 -4.22 -11.40 -6.70
CA LEU A 18 -4.74 -10.61 -7.81
C LEU A 18 -3.90 -9.36 -8.03
N ILE A 19 -3.62 -9.08 -9.29
CA ILE A 19 -2.92 -7.86 -9.72
C ILE A 19 -3.73 -6.63 -9.30
N GLN A 20 -3.05 -5.66 -8.67
CA GLN A 20 -3.68 -4.45 -8.13
C GLN A 20 -2.90 -3.18 -8.48
N GLY A 21 -3.34 -2.51 -9.54
CA GLY A 21 -2.81 -1.22 -10.01
C GLY A 21 -3.43 0.01 -9.37
N SER A 22 -3.17 1.16 -10.01
CA SER A 22 -3.77 2.47 -9.67
C SER A 22 -5.29 2.54 -9.86
N GLU A 23 -5.85 1.72 -10.74
CA GLU A 23 -7.26 1.74 -11.13
C GLU A 23 -8.18 1.28 -9.98
N VAL A 24 -7.62 0.57 -9.01
CA VAL A 24 -8.34 0.02 -7.87
C VAL A 24 -7.89 0.67 -6.58
N ASP A 25 -8.70 1.60 -6.11
CA ASP A 25 -8.50 2.29 -4.83
C ASP A 25 -9.10 1.50 -3.65
N SER A 26 -8.59 0.27 -3.44
CA SER A 26 -9.06 -0.59 -2.35
C SER A 26 -8.54 -0.14 -0.99
N GLU A 27 -9.27 -0.54 0.03
CA GLU A 27 -8.83 -0.44 1.42
C GLU A 27 -7.96 -1.63 1.83
N LEU A 28 -7.31 -1.48 2.99
CA LEU A 28 -6.71 -2.58 3.73
C LEU A 28 -7.78 -3.55 4.21
N ASN A 29 -7.44 -4.83 4.23
CA ASN A 29 -8.30 -5.83 4.86
C ASN A 29 -8.03 -5.91 6.38
N GLU A 30 -8.67 -6.86 7.07
CA GLU A 30 -8.48 -7.02 8.51
C GLU A 30 -7.02 -7.32 8.89
N VAL A 31 -6.33 -8.15 8.09
CA VAL A 31 -4.91 -8.47 8.28
C VAL A 31 -4.05 -7.22 8.05
N GLY A 32 -4.32 -6.46 6.98
CA GLY A 32 -3.62 -5.22 6.67
C GLY A 32 -3.79 -4.16 7.74
N ARG A 33 -4.99 -4.03 8.33
CA ARG A 33 -5.20 -3.14 9.49
C ARG A 33 -4.35 -3.56 10.68
N LYS A 34 -4.27 -4.86 11.01
CA LYS A 34 -3.39 -5.37 12.07
C LYS A 34 -1.91 -5.12 11.75
N GLN A 35 -1.48 -5.32 10.51
CA GLN A 35 -0.12 -5.00 10.06
C GLN A 35 0.20 -3.51 10.23
N SER A 36 -0.73 -2.62 9.88
CA SER A 36 -0.60 -1.18 10.07
C SER A 36 -0.43 -0.79 11.54
N GLU A 37 -1.22 -1.39 12.44
CA GLU A 37 -1.09 -1.14 13.89
C GLU A 37 0.26 -1.63 14.43
N LEU A 38 0.68 -2.84 14.06
CA LEU A 38 2.00 -3.37 14.46
C LEU A 38 3.16 -2.53 13.92
N PHE A 39 3.03 -2.04 12.67
CA PHE A 39 4.00 -1.14 12.06
C PHE A 39 4.11 0.16 12.87
N TYR A 40 2.98 0.77 13.21
CA TYR A 40 2.96 1.95 14.06
C TYR A 40 3.59 1.67 15.44
N ASP A 41 3.18 0.61 16.12
CA ASP A 41 3.69 0.30 17.46
C ASP A 41 5.20 0.09 17.51
N PHE A 42 5.78 -0.49 16.45
CA PHE A 42 7.21 -0.71 16.34
C PHE A 42 7.99 0.58 16.05
N TYR A 43 7.43 1.47 15.22
CA TYR A 43 8.16 2.64 14.69
C TYR A 43 7.73 4.00 15.26
N LYS A 44 6.71 4.06 16.14
CA LYS A 44 6.21 5.32 16.73
C LYS A 44 7.26 6.15 17.47
N GLU A 45 8.31 5.51 17.98
CA GLU A 45 9.43 6.18 18.67
C GLU A 45 10.48 6.75 17.70
N LEU A 46 10.37 6.46 16.40
CA LEU A 46 11.22 7.12 15.41
C LEU A 46 10.82 8.59 15.27
N ASN A 47 11.82 9.46 15.16
CA ASN A 47 11.62 10.87 14.84
C ASN A 47 11.25 11.05 13.35
N ILE A 48 10.02 10.66 12.98
CA ILE A 48 9.47 10.85 11.64
C ILE A 48 8.92 12.27 11.52
N GLU A 49 9.60 13.09 10.71
CA GLU A 49 9.28 14.51 10.57
C GLU A 49 8.24 14.77 9.46
N LYS A 50 8.14 13.88 8.47
CA LYS A 50 7.26 14.02 7.31
C LYS A 50 6.95 12.65 6.69
N ILE A 51 5.71 12.48 6.24
CA ILE A 51 5.24 11.26 5.54
C ILE A 51 4.84 11.62 4.11
N TYR A 52 5.16 10.73 3.18
CA TYR A 52 4.68 10.79 1.80
C TYR A 52 3.98 9.48 1.47
N VAL A 53 2.79 9.57 0.88
CA VAL A 53 2.00 8.40 0.47
C VAL A 53 1.54 8.58 -0.97
N SER A 54 1.20 7.47 -1.64
CA SER A 54 0.50 7.55 -2.91
C SER A 54 -0.90 8.15 -2.73
N GLY A 55 -1.59 8.43 -3.83
CA GLY A 55 -3.00 8.82 -3.82
C GLY A 55 -3.95 7.72 -3.31
N LEU A 56 -3.48 6.47 -3.19
CA LEU A 56 -4.30 5.28 -2.95
C LEU A 56 -4.55 5.04 -1.45
N LYS A 57 -5.80 4.70 -1.11
CA LYS A 57 -6.28 4.43 0.26
C LYS A 57 -5.41 3.45 1.01
N ARG A 58 -5.03 2.33 0.38
CA ARG A 58 -4.17 1.30 1.01
C ARG A 58 -2.85 1.87 1.55
N THR A 59 -2.21 2.82 0.85
CA THR A 59 -0.98 3.45 1.36
C THR A 59 -1.26 4.41 2.51
N LEU A 60 -2.32 5.22 2.42
CA LEU A 60 -2.71 6.15 3.48
C LEU A 60 -3.09 5.40 4.77
N GLN A 61 -3.92 4.36 4.65
CA GLN A 61 -4.38 3.56 5.78
C GLN A 61 -3.23 2.85 6.50
N THR A 62 -2.16 2.46 5.79
CA THR A 62 -0.98 1.79 6.36
C THR A 62 -0.21 2.66 7.36
N VAL A 63 -0.31 3.98 7.24
CA VAL A 63 0.42 4.94 8.08
C VAL A 63 -0.51 5.84 8.88
N ASN A 64 -1.82 5.54 8.91
CA ASN A 64 -2.83 6.47 9.43
C ASN A 64 -2.58 6.86 10.89
N ARG A 65 -2.11 5.94 11.73
CA ARG A 65 -1.80 6.22 13.14
C ARG A 65 -0.71 7.29 13.33
N PHE A 66 0.28 7.36 12.44
CA PHE A 66 1.28 8.42 12.48
C PHE A 66 0.66 9.78 12.13
N ILE A 67 -0.23 9.79 11.13
CA ILE A 67 -0.96 10.98 10.69
C ILE A 67 -1.93 11.47 11.77
N ASP A 68 -2.66 10.55 12.41
CA ASP A 68 -3.59 10.83 13.51
C ASP A 68 -2.86 11.46 14.72
N ASN A 69 -1.58 11.11 14.91
CA ASN A 69 -0.71 11.72 15.91
C ASN A 69 -0.09 13.07 15.49
N GLY A 70 -0.51 13.61 14.35
CA GLY A 70 -0.15 14.95 13.90
C GLY A 70 1.13 15.02 13.06
N ILE A 71 1.71 13.89 12.63
CA ILE A 71 2.83 13.93 11.68
C ILE A 71 2.29 14.44 10.34
N PRO A 72 2.85 15.54 9.79
CA PRO A 72 2.39 16.07 8.52
C PRO A 72 2.65 15.05 7.41
N TYR A 73 1.68 14.93 6.52
CA TYR A 73 1.81 14.07 5.35
C TYR A 73 1.48 14.81 4.06
N GLU A 74 1.83 14.20 2.94
CA GLU A 74 1.49 14.67 1.60
C GLU A 74 1.18 13.48 0.71
N LYS A 75 0.16 13.62 -0.14
CA LYS A 75 -0.16 12.65 -1.18
C LYS A 75 0.60 13.02 -2.45
N ILE A 76 1.39 12.09 -2.97
CA ILE A 76 2.11 12.24 -4.22
C ILE A 76 1.52 11.24 -5.21
N ASN A 77 0.75 11.73 -6.18
CA ASN A 77 0.09 10.86 -7.17
C ASN A 77 1.10 10.13 -8.06
N ASP A 78 2.30 10.67 -8.25
CA ASP A 78 3.40 10.02 -8.97
C ASP A 78 3.90 8.75 -8.25
N PHE A 79 3.52 8.54 -6.98
CA PHE A 79 3.79 7.30 -6.25
C PHE A 79 2.67 6.26 -6.38
N ASN A 80 1.63 6.55 -7.16
CA ASN A 80 0.61 5.55 -7.43
C ASN A 80 1.25 4.34 -8.12
N GLU A 81 0.73 3.16 -7.77
CA GLU A 81 1.08 1.93 -8.47
C GLU A 81 0.81 2.09 -9.98
N ILE A 82 1.55 1.38 -10.82
CA ILE A 82 1.32 1.43 -12.25
C ILE A 82 -0.11 1.01 -12.60
N SER A 83 -0.61 1.52 -13.73
CA SER A 83 -1.83 0.99 -14.35
C SER A 83 -1.54 -0.37 -14.97
N TRP A 84 -2.36 -1.36 -14.62
CA TRP A 84 -2.27 -2.71 -15.19
C TRP A 84 -3.28 -2.94 -16.32
N GLY A 85 -4.16 -1.98 -16.56
CA GLY A 85 -5.11 -1.98 -17.68
C GLY A 85 -5.94 -3.26 -17.71
N VAL A 86 -5.88 -3.98 -18.83
CA VAL A 86 -6.60 -5.24 -19.03
C VAL A 86 -6.17 -6.37 -18.10
N ASN A 87 -5.04 -6.22 -17.38
CA ASN A 87 -4.54 -7.21 -16.42
C ASN A 87 -4.98 -6.92 -14.98
N GLN A 88 -5.66 -5.80 -14.74
CA GLN A 88 -6.21 -5.48 -13.42
C GLN A 88 -7.14 -6.61 -12.93
N GLY A 89 -6.86 -7.16 -11.75
CA GLY A 89 -7.67 -8.21 -11.12
C GLY A 89 -7.48 -9.61 -11.70
N LYS A 90 -6.53 -9.81 -12.64
CA LYS A 90 -6.09 -11.15 -13.02
C LYS A 90 -5.17 -11.75 -11.96
N ASN A 91 -4.98 -13.07 -12.01
CA ASN A 91 -3.99 -13.72 -11.17
C ASN A 91 -2.59 -13.19 -11.50
N ASP A 92 -1.76 -13.02 -10.48
CA ASP A 92 -0.35 -12.66 -10.64
C ASP A 92 0.57 -13.87 -10.91
N ASP A 93 0.01 -15.07 -11.00
CA ASP A 93 0.72 -16.30 -11.37
C ASP A 93 1.26 -16.26 -12.80
N LEU A 94 2.56 -16.45 -12.91
CA LEU A 94 3.31 -16.53 -14.17
C LEU A 94 2.91 -17.73 -15.03
N GLU A 95 2.36 -18.81 -14.45
CA GLU A 95 1.92 -19.98 -15.23
C GLU A 95 0.74 -19.64 -16.14
N GLU A 96 -0.20 -18.79 -15.69
CA GLU A 96 -1.30 -18.31 -16.54
C GLU A 96 -0.74 -17.53 -17.75
N TYR A 97 0.29 -16.71 -17.55
CA TYR A 97 0.96 -15.99 -18.62
C TYR A 97 1.76 -16.89 -19.58
N LYS A 98 2.35 -17.99 -19.08
CA LYS A 98 3.04 -18.96 -19.93
C LYS A 98 2.10 -19.68 -20.89
N SER A 99 0.83 -19.86 -20.51
CA SER A 99 -0.20 -20.50 -21.34
C SER A 99 -0.78 -19.62 -22.46
N LEU A 100 -0.43 -18.32 -22.46
CA LEU A 100 -0.86 -17.36 -23.49
C LEU A 100 0.06 -17.34 -24.73
N ASN A 101 1.12 -18.15 -24.75
CA ASN A 101 2.02 -18.38 -25.88
C ASN A 101 1.87 -19.79 -26.43
#